data_AF-A0AAV4H346-F1
#
_entry.id   AF-A0AAV4H346-F1
#
_cell.length_a   1.000
_cell.length_b   1.000
_cell.length_c   1.000
_cell.angle_alpha   90.00
_cell.angle_beta   90.00
_cell.angle_gamma   90.00
#
_symmetry.space_group_name_H-M   'P 1'
#
loop_
_entity.id
_entity.type
_entity.pdbx_description
1 polymer ?
#
loop_
_entity_poly.entity_id
_entity_poly.type
_entity_poly.pdbx_seq_one_letter_code
_entity_poly.pdbx_strand_id
1 'polypeptide(L)'
;MVAGGIPEPIPDHAQQIAFLALHLLSVSASVKAPYVTKDGVRTQRNLRLRIGLNSGPVVAGIVGEKMPRYCLYGNTVNIASRMESNGKALRVHMSKETTEELEAIGGFDISYRGMISVKGKDQPVPTYWLNNSLIHPFDLPDWTTAEEGD
;
A
#
# COMPACT_ATOMS: atom_id res chain seq x y z
N MET A 1 -9.59 -1.43 0.36
CA MET A 1 -9.05 -0.70 -0.81
C MET A 1 -9.48 0.74 -0.69
N VAL A 2 -8.57 1.68 -0.93
CA VAL A 2 -8.82 3.12 -0.91
C VAL A 2 -8.19 3.71 -2.17
N ALA A 3 -8.76 4.78 -2.72
CA ALA A 3 -8.22 5.53 -3.85
C ALA A 3 -8.39 7.02 -3.60
N GLY A 4 -7.43 7.83 -4.05
CA GLY A 4 -7.47 9.30 -4.02
C GLY A 4 -7.51 9.86 -5.44
N GLY A 5 -7.85 11.15 -5.60
CA GLY A 5 -7.98 11.76 -6.93
C GLY A 5 -9.25 11.38 -7.68
N ILE A 6 -10.25 10.88 -6.96
CA ILE A 6 -11.56 10.52 -7.50
C ILE A 6 -12.69 10.95 -6.54
N PRO A 7 -13.89 11.29 -7.06
CA PRO A 7 -14.21 11.38 -8.49
C PRO A 7 -13.59 12.60 -9.18
N GLU A 8 -13.24 13.65 -8.43
CA GLU A 8 -12.49 14.80 -8.93
C GLU A 8 -10.97 14.57 -8.83
N PRO A 9 -10.21 14.77 -9.93
CA PRO A 9 -8.76 14.72 -9.89
C PRO A 9 -8.18 15.78 -8.98
N ILE A 10 -7.27 15.39 -8.07
CA ILE A 10 -6.50 16.30 -7.23
C ILE A 10 -4.99 16.06 -7.44
N PRO A 11 -4.16 17.11 -7.57
CA PRO A 11 -2.74 16.95 -7.89
C PRO A 11 -1.92 16.20 -6.83
N ASP A 12 -2.33 16.29 -5.56
CA ASP A 12 -1.62 15.75 -4.40
C ASP A 12 -2.20 14.40 -3.91
N HIS A 13 -3.02 13.71 -4.73
CA HIS A 13 -3.62 12.43 -4.35
C HIS A 13 -2.59 11.39 -3.88
N ALA A 14 -1.46 11.26 -4.57
CA ALA A 14 -0.40 10.33 -4.18
C ALA A 14 0.15 10.65 -2.78
N GLN A 15 0.37 11.93 -2.48
CA GLN A 15 0.83 12.38 -1.17
C GLN A 15 -0.19 12.03 -0.06
N GLN A 16 -1.47 12.32 -0.28
CA GLN A 16 -2.53 12.02 0.70
C GLN A 16 -2.65 10.51 0.96
N ILE A 17 -2.56 9.69 -0.09
CA ILE A 17 -2.62 8.22 0.03
C ILE A 17 -1.35 7.67 0.69
N ALA A 18 -0.18 8.25 0.43
CA ALA A 18 1.07 7.88 1.10
C ALA A 18 1.01 8.17 2.60
N PHE A 19 0.50 9.35 3.00
CA PHE A 19 0.29 9.66 4.41
C PHE A 19 -0.73 8.75 5.07
N LEU A 20 -1.83 8.44 4.40
CA LEU A 20 -2.80 7.47 4.89
C LEU A 20 -2.14 6.10 5.12
N ALA A 21 -1.32 5.62 4.18
CA ALA A 21 -0.62 4.35 4.31
C ALA A 21 0.31 4.32 5.53
N LEU A 22 1.11 5.38 5.72
CA LEU A 22 2.01 5.50 6.88
C LEU A 22 1.23 5.56 8.20
N HIS A 23 0.14 6.32 8.25
CA HIS A 23 -0.71 6.43 9.42
C HIS A 23 -1.36 5.09 9.78
N LEU A 24 -1.85 4.34 8.78
CA LEU A 24 -2.40 3.00 8.99
C LEU A 24 -1.37 2.03 9.56
N LEU A 25 -0.12 2.08 9.09
CA LEU A 25 0.97 1.27 9.66
C LEU A 25 1.29 1.67 11.11
N SER A 26 1.33 2.96 11.40
CA SER A 26 1.55 3.45 12.77
C SER A 26 0.46 2.96 13.72
N VAL A 27 -0.81 3.09 13.33
CA VAL A 27 -1.94 2.64 14.14
C VAL A 27 -1.98 1.12 14.28
N SER A 28 -1.56 0.35 13.26
CA SER A 28 -1.59 -1.12 13.32
C SER A 28 -0.73 -1.70 14.44
N ALA A 29 0.30 -0.97 14.89
CA ALA A 29 1.11 -1.33 16.05
C ALA A 29 0.30 -1.35 17.37
N SER A 30 -0.73 -0.52 17.48
CA SER A 30 -1.58 -0.40 18.68
C SER A 30 -2.80 -1.33 18.65
N VAL A 31 -3.18 -1.84 17.48
CA VAL A 31 -4.37 -2.67 17.29
C VAL A 31 -4.02 -4.14 17.49
N LYS A 32 -4.56 -4.74 18.56
CA LYS A 32 -4.46 -6.18 18.83
C LYS A 32 -5.61 -6.93 18.16
N ALA A 33 -5.27 -7.90 17.31
CA ALA A 33 -6.22 -8.79 16.68
C ALA A 33 -6.16 -10.19 17.32
N PRO A 34 -7.31 -10.90 17.42
CA PRO A 34 -7.30 -12.32 17.79
C PRO A 34 -6.43 -13.12 16.81
N TYR A 35 -5.56 -13.97 17.36
CA TYR A 35 -4.65 -14.82 16.60
C TYR A 35 -4.65 -16.21 17.20
N VAL A 36 -4.59 -17.24 16.36
CA VAL A 36 -4.45 -18.63 16.79
C VAL A 36 -3.06 -19.09 16.38
N THR A 37 -2.26 -19.50 17.34
CA THR A 37 -0.91 -20.02 17.08
C THR A 37 -1.00 -21.37 16.35
N LYS A 38 0.12 -21.85 15.79
CA LYS A 38 0.20 -23.17 15.15
C LYS A 38 -0.25 -24.30 16.10
N ASP A 39 -0.02 -24.13 17.40
CA ASP A 39 -0.38 -25.08 18.45
C ASP A 39 -1.86 -24.95 18.91
N GLY A 40 -2.67 -24.13 18.23
CA GLY A 40 -4.10 -23.95 18.53
C GLY A 40 -4.41 -23.02 19.70
N VAL A 41 -3.41 -22.35 20.27
CA VAL A 41 -3.61 -21.42 21.39
C VAL A 41 -4.18 -20.11 20.88
N ARG A 42 -5.32 -19.70 21.43
CA ARG A 42 -5.93 -18.39 21.13
C ARG A 42 -5.21 -17.31 21.93
N THR A 43 -4.62 -16.36 21.23
CA THR A 43 -3.90 -15.22 21.80
C THR A 43 -4.26 -13.94 21.03
N GLN A 44 -3.60 -12.85 21.35
CA GLN A 44 -3.68 -11.59 20.63
C GLN A 44 -2.31 -11.22 20.06
N ARG A 45 -2.29 -10.74 18.82
CA ARG A 45 -1.07 -10.22 18.17
C ARG A 45 -1.37 -8.85 17.58
N ASN A 46 -0.35 -8.00 17.51
CA ASN A 46 -0.47 -6.73 16.79
C ASN A 46 -0.80 -6.99 15.31
N LEU A 47 -1.63 -6.13 14.75
CA LEU A 47 -2.04 -6.23 13.35
C LEU A 47 -0.84 -5.96 12.43
N ARG A 48 -0.58 -6.89 11.52
CA ARG A 48 0.49 -6.77 10.52
C ARG A 48 -0.12 -6.49 9.16
N LEU A 49 -0.06 -5.23 8.74
CA LEU A 49 -0.58 -4.80 7.45
C LEU A 49 0.48 -4.96 6.35
N ARG A 50 0.03 -5.25 5.13
CA ARG A 50 0.80 -5.07 3.90
C ARG A 50 0.07 -4.02 3.08
N ILE A 51 0.81 -3.05 2.54
CA ILE A 51 0.23 -1.96 1.75
C ILE A 51 0.96 -1.86 0.42
N GLY A 52 0.20 -1.72 -0.67
CA GLY A 52 0.70 -1.52 -2.02
C GLY A 52 0.09 -0.27 -2.64
N LEU A 53 0.91 0.59 -3.22
CA LEU A 53 0.50 1.85 -3.86
C LEU A 53 0.85 1.85 -5.35
N ASN A 54 -0.07 2.38 -6.17
CA ASN A 54 0.15 2.66 -7.58
C ASN A 54 -0.68 3.87 -8.03
N SER A 55 -0.04 4.86 -8.66
CA SER A 55 -0.69 5.96 -9.38
C SER A 55 -0.95 5.61 -10.85
N GLY A 56 -1.97 6.24 -11.44
CA GLY A 56 -2.29 6.08 -12.86
C GLY A 56 -3.78 6.18 -13.18
N PRO A 57 -4.15 6.12 -14.48
CA PRO A 57 -5.54 6.27 -14.90
C PRO A 57 -6.41 5.11 -14.42
N VAL A 58 -7.64 5.41 -14.02
CA VAL A 58 -8.65 4.42 -13.63
C VAL A 58 -9.98 4.74 -14.28
N VAL A 59 -10.81 3.71 -14.47
CA VAL A 59 -12.20 3.85 -14.90
C VAL A 59 -13.08 3.60 -13.69
N ALA A 60 -13.91 4.57 -13.35
CA ALA A 60 -14.91 4.45 -12.29
C ALA A 60 -16.30 4.26 -12.89
N GLY A 61 -17.13 3.44 -12.26
CA GLY A 61 -18.50 3.22 -12.71
C GLY A 61 -19.39 2.59 -11.66
N ILE A 62 -20.70 2.70 -11.86
CA ILE A 62 -21.70 2.02 -11.03
C ILE A 62 -22.05 0.69 -11.69
N VAL A 63 -21.96 -0.40 -10.94
CA VAL A 63 -22.28 -1.74 -11.42
C VAL A 63 -23.47 -2.31 -10.65
N GLY A 64 -24.44 -2.84 -11.39
CA GLY A 64 -25.65 -3.46 -10.86
C GLY A 64 -26.85 -2.50 -10.83
N GLU A 65 -28.01 -3.00 -11.27
CA GLU A 65 -29.25 -2.21 -11.33
C GLU A 65 -30.00 -2.22 -9.98
N LYS A 66 -30.20 -3.41 -9.40
CA LYS A 66 -30.91 -3.55 -8.11
C LYS A 66 -30.05 -3.21 -6.88
N MET A 67 -28.75 -3.39 -7.00
CA MET A 67 -27.77 -3.10 -5.93
C MET A 67 -26.55 -2.41 -6.55
N PRO A 68 -26.66 -1.10 -6.83
CA PRO A 68 -25.59 -0.33 -7.44
C PRO A 68 -24.35 -0.29 -6.53
N ARG A 69 -23.19 -0.63 -7.09
CA ARG A 69 -21.89 -0.55 -6.41
C ARG A 69 -20.95 0.34 -7.21
N TYR A 70 -20.33 1.30 -6.54
CA TYR A 70 -19.27 2.10 -7.14
C TYR A 70 -17.98 1.28 -7.21
N CYS A 71 -17.48 1.06 -8.42
CA CYS A 71 -16.38 0.17 -8.70
C CYS A 71 -15.30 0.89 -9.51
N LEU A 72 -14.04 0.54 -9.23
CA LEU A 72 -12.88 1.01 -9.96
C LEU A 72 -12.28 -0.14 -10.76
N TYR A 73 -11.95 0.15 -12.02
CA TYR A 73 -11.38 -0.79 -12.98
C TYR A 73 -10.15 -0.17 -13.66
N GLY A 74 -9.30 -1.04 -14.19
CA GLY A 74 -8.14 -0.65 -15.00
C GLY A 74 -6.86 -1.36 -14.59
N ASN A 75 -5.80 -1.11 -15.35
CA ASN A 75 -4.49 -1.71 -15.06
C ASN A 75 -3.90 -1.17 -13.75
N THR A 76 -4.16 0.09 -13.42
CA THR A 76 -3.70 0.77 -12.20
C THR A 76 -4.12 0.05 -10.92
N VAL A 77 -5.39 -0.37 -10.82
CA VAL A 77 -5.88 -1.11 -9.64
C VAL A 77 -5.27 -2.51 -9.55
N ASN A 78 -4.99 -3.13 -10.70
CA ASN A 78 -4.31 -4.42 -10.74
C ASN A 78 -2.85 -4.29 -10.31
N ILE A 79 -2.12 -3.28 -10.78
CA ILE A 79 -0.73 -3.02 -10.37
C ILE A 79 -0.67 -2.72 -8.87
N ALA A 80 -1.57 -1.88 -8.33
CA ALA A 80 -1.66 -1.62 -6.88
C ALA A 80 -1.82 -2.92 -6.09
N SER A 81 -2.74 -3.81 -6.52
CA SER A 81 -2.91 -5.13 -5.92
C SER A 81 -1.64 -5.98 -6.00
N ARG A 82 -0.88 -5.90 -7.10
CA ARG A 82 0.41 -6.62 -7.22
C ARG A 82 1.49 -6.04 -6.31
N MET A 83 1.52 -4.73 -6.09
CA MET A 83 2.43 -4.11 -5.12
C MET A 83 2.10 -4.63 -3.71
N GLU A 84 0.83 -4.71 -3.34
CA GLU A 84 0.41 -5.21 -2.01
C GLU A 84 0.78 -6.69 -1.85
N SER A 85 0.43 -7.53 -2.84
CA SER A 85 0.65 -8.97 -2.77
C SER A 85 2.14 -9.37 -2.81
N ASN A 86 3.01 -8.60 -3.48
CA ASN A 86 4.47 -8.80 -3.47
C ASN A 86 5.21 -7.96 -2.41
N GLY A 87 4.45 -7.28 -1.56
CA GLY A 87 4.95 -6.48 -0.45
C GLY A 87 5.39 -7.35 0.73
N LYS A 88 6.00 -6.72 1.73
CA LYS A 88 6.32 -7.33 3.02
C LYS A 88 5.43 -6.78 4.11
N ALA A 89 5.19 -7.57 5.15
CA ALA A 89 4.45 -7.13 6.33
C ALA A 89 5.12 -5.89 6.96
N LEU A 90 4.27 -4.97 7.45
CA LEU A 90 4.67 -3.70 8.06
C LEU A 90 5.45 -2.76 7.14
N ARG A 91 5.32 -2.92 5.81
CA ARG A 91 5.96 -2.06 4.81
C ARG A 91 4.96 -1.56 3.76
N VAL A 92 5.25 -0.39 3.20
CA VAL A 92 4.50 0.21 2.08
C VAL A 92 5.29 0.02 0.79
N HIS A 93 4.77 -0.83 -0.10
CA HIS A 93 5.36 -1.13 -1.40
C HIS A 93 4.79 -0.21 -2.47
N MET A 94 5.64 0.36 -3.32
CA MET A 94 5.23 1.31 -4.34
C MET A 94 5.71 0.93 -5.73
N SER A 95 4.86 1.23 -6.71
CA SER A 95 5.26 1.26 -8.11
C SER A 95 6.19 2.43 -8.43
N LYS A 96 6.79 2.39 -9.62
CA LYS A 96 7.60 3.50 -10.13
C LYS A 96 6.78 4.77 -10.30
N GLU A 97 5.57 4.66 -10.85
CA GLU A 97 4.71 5.81 -11.16
C GLU A 97 4.35 6.61 -9.90
N THR A 98 4.00 5.92 -8.81
CA THR A 98 3.74 6.58 -7.51
C THR A 98 5.01 7.23 -6.95
N THR A 99 6.16 6.57 -7.14
CA THR A 99 7.44 7.06 -6.64
C THR A 99 7.82 8.36 -7.33
N GLU A 100 7.69 8.44 -8.66
CA GLU A 100 7.97 9.67 -9.42
C GLU A 100 7.07 10.83 -8.97
N GLU A 101 5.79 10.59 -8.70
CA GLU A 101 4.88 11.62 -8.17
C GLU A 101 5.29 12.10 -6.77
N LEU A 102 5.67 11.19 -5.87
CA LEU A 102 6.12 11.56 -4.52
C LEU A 102 7.48 12.24 -4.51
N GLU A 103 8.41 11.82 -5.38
CA GLU A 103 9.72 12.47 -5.54
C GLU A 103 9.57 13.89 -6.09
N ALA A 104 8.65 14.12 -7.02
CA ALA A 104 8.34 15.45 -7.54
C ALA A 104 7.80 16.40 -6.47
N ILE A 105 7.01 15.88 -5.51
CA ILE A 105 6.50 16.66 -4.37
C ILE A 105 7.60 16.85 -3.30
N GLY A 106 8.43 15.83 -3.08
CA GLY A 106 9.46 15.79 -2.06
C GLY A 106 8.93 15.50 -0.65
N GLY A 107 9.85 15.39 0.32
CA GLY A 107 9.50 15.20 1.73
C GLY A 107 9.22 13.75 2.16
N PHE A 108 9.64 12.77 1.37
CA PHE A 108 9.48 11.34 1.64
C PHE A 108 10.82 10.60 1.62
N ASP A 109 10.99 9.66 2.54
CA ASP A 109 12.09 8.70 2.55
C ASP A 109 11.68 7.49 1.72
N ILE A 110 12.28 7.35 0.54
CA ILE A 110 11.99 6.30 -0.42
C ILE A 110 13.27 5.53 -0.69
N SER A 111 13.20 4.20 -0.63
CA SER A 111 14.32 3.31 -0.96
C SER A 111 13.99 2.36 -2.11
N TYR A 112 14.96 2.14 -3.00
CA TYR A 112 14.79 1.17 -4.08
C TYR A 112 14.72 -0.25 -3.52
N ARG A 113 13.67 -0.99 -3.89
CA ARG A 113 13.46 -2.39 -3.47
C ARG A 113 14.15 -3.37 -4.42
N GLY A 114 14.15 -3.06 -5.71
CA GLY A 114 14.54 -3.99 -6.76
C GLY A 114 13.49 -4.11 -7.86
N MET A 115 13.80 -4.98 -8.81
CA MET A 115 12.89 -5.34 -9.89
C MET A 115 11.94 -6.46 -9.45
N ILE A 116 10.66 -6.40 -9.85
CA ILE A 116 9.71 -7.51 -9.68
C ILE A 116 9.04 -7.87 -10.99
N SER A 117 8.77 -9.16 -11.17
CA SER A 117 7.97 -9.64 -12.30
C SER A 117 6.49 -9.40 -12.00
N VAL A 118 5.84 -8.58 -12.82
CA VAL A 118 4.40 -8.30 -12.74
C VAL A 118 3.69 -9.01 -13.88
N LYS A 119 2.68 -9.82 -13.57
CA LYS A 119 1.87 -10.50 -14.57
C LYS A 119 1.27 -9.48 -15.55
N GLY A 120 1.51 -9.66 -16.85
CA GLY A 120 1.07 -8.73 -17.90
C GLY A 120 2.11 -7.68 -18.31
N LYS A 121 3.31 -7.71 -17.71
CA LYS A 121 4.50 -7.00 -18.20
C LYS A 121 5.53 -8.03 -18.64
N ASP A 122 6.12 -7.81 -19.82
CA ASP A 122 7.14 -8.73 -20.35
C ASP A 122 8.48 -8.62 -19.62
N GLN A 123 8.77 -7.44 -19.06
CA GLN A 123 9.99 -7.16 -18.32
C GLN A 123 9.68 -6.88 -16.84
N PRO A 124 10.57 -7.30 -15.92
CA PRO A 124 10.50 -6.89 -14.52
C PRO A 124 10.46 -5.37 -14.39
N VAL A 125 9.64 -4.86 -13.47
CA VAL A 125 9.45 -3.44 -13.23
C VAL A 125 10.17 -3.01 -11.94
N PRO A 126 10.77 -1.80 -11.91
CA PRO A 126 11.41 -1.29 -10.71
C PRO A 126 10.34 -0.93 -9.67
N THR A 127 10.66 -1.22 -8.41
CA THR A 127 9.75 -0.99 -7.28
C THR A 127 10.51 -0.43 -6.08
N TYR A 128 9.75 0.20 -5.18
CA TYR A 128 10.30 1.04 -4.12
C TYR A 128 9.57 0.80 -2.81
N TRP A 129 10.24 1.08 -1.70
CA TRP A 129 9.66 1.16 -0.39
C TRP A 129 9.48 2.61 0.01
N LEU A 130 8.31 2.94 0.54
CA LEU A 130 8.13 4.15 1.31
C LEU A 130 8.47 3.84 2.77
N ASN A 131 9.56 4.43 3.26
CA ASN A 131 10.06 4.17 4.61
C ASN A 131 9.41 5.13 5.62
N ASN A 132 9.32 6.43 5.32
CA ASN A 132 8.61 7.41 6.16
C ASN A 132 8.40 8.75 5.42
N SER A 133 7.77 9.72 6.08
CA SER A 133 7.86 11.12 5.69
C SER A 133 9.04 11.79 6.39
N LEU A 134 9.76 12.63 5.65
CA LEU A 134 10.87 13.43 6.16
C LEU A 134 10.39 14.72 6.85
N ILE A 135 9.17 15.17 6.54
CA ILE A 135 8.58 16.40 7.09
C ILE A 135 7.82 16.09 8.38
N HIS A 136 7.04 15.01 8.37
CA HIS A 136 6.23 14.57 9.51
C HIS A 136 6.42 13.06 9.72
N PRO A 137 7.51 12.65 10.40
CA PRO A 137 7.80 11.24 10.58
C PRO A 137 6.74 10.57 11.45
N PHE A 138 6.31 9.38 11.01
CA PHE A 138 5.38 8.53 11.74
C PHE A 138 6.14 7.56 12.62
N ASP A 139 5.57 7.24 13.79
CA ASP A 139 6.04 6.15 14.63
C ASP A 139 5.60 4.82 14.01
N LEU A 140 6.50 4.22 13.23
CA LEU A 140 6.22 3.00 12.48
C LEU A 140 6.68 1.76 13.25
N PRO A 141 5.94 0.64 13.18
CA PRO A 141 6.36 -0.61 13.79
C PRO A 141 7.59 -1.20 13.08
N ASP A 142 8.45 -1.86 13.87
CA ASP A 142 9.64 -2.53 13.32
C ASP A 142 9.23 -3.73 12.45
N TRP A 143 9.53 -3.61 11.15
CA TRP A 143 9.22 -4.63 10.16
C TRP A 143 10.13 -5.86 10.27
N THR A 144 11.29 -5.79 10.92
CA THR A 144 12.20 -6.95 11.07
C THR A 144 11.57 -8.05 11.94
N THR A 145 10.82 -7.64 12.98
CA THR A 145 10.04 -8.54 13.83
C THR A 145 8.95 -9.30 13.06
N ALA A 146 8.63 -8.87 11.83
CA ALA A 146 7.65 -9.54 11.00
C ALA A 146 8.16 -10.85 10.38
N GLU A 147 9.48 -10.98 10.17
CA GLU A 147 10.10 -12.10 9.44
C GLU A 147 10.31 -13.35 10.31
N GLU A 148 10.31 -13.23 11.66
CA GLU A 148 10.71 -14.32 12.58
C GLU A 148 9.62 -15.34 12.94
N GLY A 149 8.44 -15.36 12.32
CA GLY A 149 7.36 -16.21 12.87
C GLY A 149 6.24 -16.58 11.92
N ASP A 150 6.59 -17.24 10.81
CA ASP A 150 5.66 -17.97 9.95
C ASP A 150 5.87 -19.48 9.97
#